data_AF-A0AAV2NX58-F1
#
_entry.id   AF-A0AAV2NX58-F1
#
_cell.length_a   1.000
_cell.length_b   1.000
_cell.length_c   1.000
_cell.angle_alpha   90.00
_cell.angle_beta   90.00
_cell.angle_gamma   90.00
#
_symmetry.space_group_name_H-M   'P 1'
#
loop_
_entity.id
_entity.type
_entity.pdbx_description
1 polymer ?
#
loop_
_entity_poly.entity_id
_entity_poly.type
_entity_poly.pdbx_seq_one_letter_code
_entity_poly.pdbx_strand_id
1 'polypeptide(L)'
;MSEFALIKLIKFLKIYKCPENMLCKEAIRRKLVKIYIIYELMKAEEKKKGSRIIRRNSRRFWVRPIFNVERRLAQGASNNLVEEMIFGDVDKFFNSFQMTPEMFEKLLQIVSSRIQKHLVIRLFLLALAFKSACDMYLQEIVWYPYHMYFV
;
A
#
# COMPACT_ATOMS: atom_id res chain seq x y z
N MET A 1 2.16 -13.37 17.26
CA MET A 1 2.49 -14.12 18.50
C MET A 1 2.50 -15.59 18.11
N SER A 2 3.68 -16.22 18.02
CA SER A 2 3.82 -17.59 17.52
C SER A 2 3.33 -18.63 18.53
N GLU A 3 2.81 -19.75 18.05
CA GLU A 3 2.27 -20.89 18.82
C GLU A 3 3.24 -21.40 19.90
N PHE A 4 4.55 -21.28 19.63
CA PHE A 4 5.63 -21.55 20.56
C PHE A 4 5.61 -20.70 21.84
N ALA A 5 5.16 -19.45 21.77
CA ALA A 5 5.07 -18.56 22.93
C ALA A 5 3.96 -19.01 23.88
N LEU A 6 2.82 -19.48 23.34
CA LEU A 6 1.71 -20.02 24.12
C LEU A 6 2.11 -21.32 24.83
N ILE A 7 2.81 -22.23 24.14
CA ILE A 7 3.27 -23.49 24.75
C ILE A 7 4.29 -23.24 25.87
N LYS A 8 5.20 -22.27 25.70
CA LYS A 8 6.13 -21.85 26.78
C LYS A 8 5.39 -21.24 27.96
N LEU A 9 4.35 -20.44 27.72
CA LEU A 9 3.54 -19.82 28.75
C LEU A 9 2.72 -20.87 29.52
N ILE A 10 2.13 -21.85 28.82
CA ILE A 10 1.43 -22.99 29.44
C ILE A 10 2.39 -23.85 30.27
N LYS A 11 3.61 -24.10 29.79
CA LYS A 11 4.64 -24.82 30.57
C LYS A 11 5.09 -24.02 31.79
N PHE A 12 5.27 -22.70 31.66
CA PHE A 12 5.60 -21.81 32.77
C PHE A 12 4.49 -21.81 33.84
N LEU A 13 3.23 -21.80 33.43
CA LEU A 13 2.08 -21.92 34.32
C LEU A 13 1.96 -23.31 34.98
N LYS A 14 2.33 -24.39 34.28
CA LYS A 14 2.39 -25.75 34.86
C LYS A 14 3.50 -25.93 35.89
N ILE A 15 4.63 -25.22 35.76
CA ILE A 15 5.72 -25.21 36.76
C ILE A 15 5.27 -24.52 38.06
N TYR A 16 4.34 -23.55 37.96
CA TYR A 16 3.61 -23.00 39.11
C TYR A 16 2.52 -23.97 39.60
N LYS A 17 2.90 -25.19 39.99
CA LYS A 17 2.07 -26.03 40.86
C LYS A 17 1.95 -25.28 42.18
N CYS A 18 0.88 -24.48 42.29
CA CYS A 18 0.77 -23.44 43.31
C CYS A 18 0.73 -24.08 44.71
N PRO A 19 1.48 -23.58 45.70
CA PRO A 19 1.27 -24.00 47.09
C PRO A 19 -0.20 -23.76 47.44
N GLU A 20 -0.86 -24.68 48.14
CA GLU A 20 -2.29 -24.61 48.45
C GLU A 20 -2.72 -23.34 49.21
N ASN A 21 -1.76 -22.59 49.75
CA ASN A 21 -1.99 -21.36 50.49
C ASN A 21 -2.55 -20.22 49.60
N MET A 22 -3.79 -19.82 49.91
CA MET A 22 -4.58 -18.77 49.25
C MET A 22 -3.81 -17.44 49.06
N LEU A 23 -2.91 -17.11 50.00
CA LEU A 23 -2.08 -15.90 49.96
C LEU A 23 -1.07 -15.89 48.80
N CYS A 24 -0.49 -17.05 48.45
CA CYS A 24 0.45 -17.18 47.34
C CYS A 24 -0.25 -17.03 45.99
N LYS A 25 -1.46 -17.59 45.86
CA LYS A 25 -2.32 -17.43 44.67
C LYS A 25 -2.66 -15.96 44.44
N GLU A 26 -3.04 -15.24 45.50
CA GLU A 26 -3.38 -13.82 45.40
C GLU A 26 -2.17 -12.92 45.10
N ALA A 27 -0.97 -13.29 45.59
CA ALA A 27 0.26 -12.62 45.22
C ALA A 27 0.62 -12.82 43.73
N ILE A 28 0.46 -14.04 43.21
CA ILE A 28 0.68 -14.35 41.78
C ILE A 28 -0.36 -13.64 40.91
N ARG A 29 -1.64 -13.68 41.30
CA ARG A 29 -2.74 -12.98 40.60
C ARG A 29 -2.46 -11.48 40.49
N ARG A 30 -2.03 -10.83 41.58
CA ARG A 30 -1.65 -9.42 41.57
C ARG A 30 -0.47 -9.12 40.63
N LYS A 31 0.53 -10.02 40.56
CA LYS A 31 1.64 -9.87 39.59
C LYS A 31 1.15 -10.01 38.15
N LEU A 32 0.28 -10.97 37.86
CA LEU A 32 -0.30 -11.18 36.53
C LEU A 32 -1.14 -9.98 36.08
N VAL A 33 -1.98 -9.44 36.95
CA VAL A 33 -2.78 -8.24 36.66
C VAL A 33 -1.88 -7.05 36.34
N LYS A 34 -0.81 -6.82 37.11
CA LYS A 34 0.17 -5.75 36.82
C LYS A 34 0.81 -5.92 35.44
N ILE A 35 1.24 -7.14 35.09
CA ILE A 35 1.83 -7.44 33.78
C ILE A 35 0.81 -7.21 32.66
N TYR A 36 -0.44 -7.62 32.84
CA TYR A 36 -1.50 -7.42 31.86
C TYR A 36 -1.80 -5.93 31.64
N ILE A 37 -1.85 -5.13 32.70
CA ILE A 37 -2.02 -3.67 32.61
C ILE A 37 -0.85 -3.04 31.82
N ILE A 38 0.39 -3.45 32.11
CA ILE A 38 1.57 -2.97 31.36
C ILE A 38 1.45 -3.34 29.87
N TYR A 39 1.05 -4.57 29.56
CA TYR A 39 0.83 -5.01 28.18
C TYR A 39 -0.22 -4.15 27.45
N GLU A 40 -1.37 -3.89 28.07
CA GLU A 40 -2.41 -3.05 27.48
C GLU A 40 -1.95 -1.59 27.29
N LEU A 41 -1.17 -1.05 28.24
CA LEU A 41 -0.56 0.27 28.10
C LEU A 41 0.45 0.33 26.93
N MET A 42 1.32 -0.68 26.81
CA MET A 42 2.27 -0.78 25.70
C MET A 42 1.56 -0.90 24.36
N LYS A 43 0.54 -1.74 24.27
CA LYS A 43 -0.30 -1.91 23.07
C LYS A 43 -1.04 -0.63 22.68
N ALA A 44 -1.56 0.11 23.66
CA ALA A 44 -2.17 1.41 23.44
C ALA A 44 -1.14 2.46 22.96
N GLU A 45 0.09 2.40 23.47
CA GLU A 45 1.17 3.28 23.04
C GLU A 45 1.66 2.98 21.63
N GLU A 46 1.76 1.70 21.23
CA GLU A 46 2.06 1.28 19.86
C GLU A 46 1.01 1.79 18.86
N LYS A 47 -0.28 1.67 19.18
CA LYS A 47 -1.37 2.25 18.37
C LYS A 47 -1.23 3.77 18.25
N LYS A 48 -0.91 4.46 19.35
CA LYS A 48 -0.67 5.91 19.34
C LYS A 48 0.58 6.28 18.54
N LYS A 49 1.68 5.51 18.62
CA LYS A 49 2.90 5.71 17.83
C LYS A 49 2.63 5.54 16.34
N GLY A 50 1.91 4.49 15.93
CA GLY A 50 1.46 4.30 14.54
C GLY A 50 0.68 5.51 14.03
N SER A 51 -0.33 5.96 14.78
CA SER A 51 -1.11 7.15 14.42
C SER A 51 -0.28 8.45 14.39
N ARG A 52 0.68 8.61 15.31
CA ARG A 52 1.58 9.79 15.38
C ARG A 52 2.59 9.80 14.24
N ILE A 53 3.11 8.64 13.85
CA ILE A 53 4.01 8.49 12.69
C ILE A 53 3.24 8.82 11.42
N ILE A 54 2.03 8.28 11.24
CA ILE A 54 1.15 8.60 10.10
C ILE A 54 0.88 10.12 10.06
N ARG A 55 0.50 10.75 11.20
CA ARG A 55 0.27 12.21 11.30
C ARG A 55 1.52 13.08 11.17
N ARG A 56 2.71 12.57 11.48
CA ARG A 56 3.99 13.28 11.27
C ARG A 56 4.43 13.18 9.81
N ASN A 57 4.25 12.02 9.18
CA ASN A 57 4.58 11.83 7.76
C ASN A 57 3.59 12.56 6.85
N SER A 58 2.30 12.61 7.19
CA SER A 58 1.30 13.36 6.41
C SER A 58 1.56 14.86 6.34
N ARG A 59 2.32 15.43 7.30
CA ARG A 59 2.68 16.85 7.33
C ARG A 59 3.98 17.20 6.59
N ARG A 60 4.78 16.20 6.18
CA ARG A 60 6.08 16.42 5.52
C ARG A 60 6.07 16.14 4.02
N PHE A 61 5.11 15.34 3.55
CA PHE A 61 5.07 14.93 2.16
C PHE A 61 3.70 15.25 1.56
N TRP A 62 3.70 16.05 0.49
CA TRP A 62 2.52 16.26 -0.38
C TRP A 62 2.13 14.98 -1.14
N VAL A 63 3.05 14.02 -1.19
CA VAL A 63 2.85 12.71 -1.78
C VAL A 63 2.15 11.81 -0.76
N ARG A 64 1.01 11.25 -1.16
CA ARG A 64 0.25 10.33 -0.30
C ARG A 64 1.03 9.04 -0.04
N PRO A 65 0.85 8.38 1.13
CA PRO A 65 1.58 7.17 1.48
C PRO A 65 1.41 5.99 0.50
N ILE A 66 0.26 5.92 -0.20
CA ILE A 66 0.00 4.93 -1.25
C ILE A 66 0.98 5.06 -2.43
N PHE A 67 1.63 6.21 -2.60
CA PHE A 67 2.59 6.48 -3.68
C PHE A 67 4.05 6.43 -3.23
N ASN A 68 4.38 5.67 -2.18
CA ASN A 68 5.77 5.45 -1.78
C ASN A 68 6.58 4.81 -2.93
N VAL A 69 7.87 5.14 -3.03
CA VAL A 69 8.78 4.63 -4.06
C VAL A 69 8.81 3.09 -4.05
N GLU A 70 8.91 2.49 -2.86
CA GLU A 70 8.88 1.03 -2.70
C GLU A 70 7.59 0.40 -3.23
N ARG A 71 6.44 1.05 -2.96
CA ARG A 71 5.14 0.59 -3.45
C ARG A 71 5.03 0.71 -4.97
N ARG A 72 5.47 1.84 -5.55
CA ARG A 72 5.48 2.01 -7.02
C ARG A 72 6.33 0.96 -7.72
N LEU A 73 7.51 0.66 -7.16
CA LEU A 73 8.39 -0.38 -7.70
C LEU A 73 7.74 -1.77 -7.60
N ALA A 74 7.09 -2.08 -6.47
CA ALA A 74 6.38 -3.36 -6.29
C ALA A 74 5.13 -3.49 -7.17
N GLN A 75 4.43 -2.38 -7.44
CA GLN A 75 3.17 -2.36 -8.19
C GLN A 75 3.35 -2.29 -9.71
N GLY A 76 4.56 -1.96 -10.19
CA GLY A 76 4.83 -1.68 -11.60
C GLY A 76 3.88 -0.62 -12.14
N ALA A 77 3.05 -0.98 -13.12
CA ALA A 77 2.11 -0.07 -13.78
C ALA A 77 0.79 0.14 -13.01
N SER A 78 0.84 0.18 -11.68
CA SER A 78 -0.29 0.52 -10.79
C SER A 78 -1.48 -0.44 -10.89
N ASN A 79 -1.25 -1.73 -11.16
CA ASN A 79 -2.32 -2.71 -11.34
C ASN A 79 -3.22 -2.85 -10.10
N ASN A 80 -2.66 -2.63 -8.89
CA ASN A 80 -3.37 -2.79 -7.62
C ASN A 80 -3.80 -1.45 -7.01
N LEU A 81 -3.76 -0.36 -7.79
CA LEU A 81 -4.03 0.99 -7.27
C LEU A 81 -5.45 1.13 -6.73
N VAL A 82 -6.43 0.50 -7.39
CA VAL A 82 -7.83 0.54 -6.96
C VAL A 82 -7.98 -0.12 -5.58
N GLU A 83 -7.44 -1.34 -5.41
CA GLU A 83 -7.45 -2.02 -4.12
C GLU A 83 -6.73 -1.20 -3.04
N GLU A 84 -5.56 -0.64 -3.34
CA GLU A 84 -4.85 0.18 -2.36
C GLU A 84 -5.59 1.45 -1.95
N MET A 85 -6.34 2.08 -2.87
CA MET A 85 -7.18 3.21 -2.51
C MET A 85 -8.35 2.77 -1.62
N ILE A 86 -8.98 1.62 -1.91
CA ILE A 86 -10.07 1.09 -1.08
C ILE A 86 -9.59 0.79 0.35
N PHE A 87 -8.42 0.14 0.51
CA PHE A 87 -7.92 -0.27 1.83
C PHE A 87 -7.09 0.80 2.55
N GLY A 88 -6.47 1.71 1.82
CA GLY A 88 -5.45 2.63 2.35
C GLY A 88 -5.81 4.10 2.29
N ASP A 89 -6.71 4.53 1.39
CA ASP A 89 -7.05 5.95 1.21
C ASP A 89 -8.42 6.12 0.52
N VAL A 90 -9.50 5.90 1.27
CA VAL A 90 -10.88 6.00 0.78
C VAL A 90 -11.20 7.43 0.29
N ASP A 91 -10.60 8.46 0.88
CA ASP A 91 -10.77 9.83 0.41
C ASP A 91 -10.19 10.00 -1.00
N LYS A 92 -9.02 9.39 -1.28
CA LYS A 92 -8.46 9.40 -2.63
C LYS A 92 -9.33 8.61 -3.60
N PHE A 93 -9.88 7.47 -3.17
CA PHE A 93 -10.85 6.71 -3.96
C PHE A 93 -12.04 7.58 -4.36
N PHE A 94 -12.67 8.23 -3.39
CA PHE A 94 -13.84 9.08 -3.62
C PHE A 94 -13.48 10.26 -4.53
N ASN A 95 -12.36 10.94 -4.31
CA ASN A 95 -11.93 12.04 -5.19
C ASN A 95 -11.66 11.59 -6.64
N SER A 96 -11.24 10.35 -6.85
CA SER A 96 -10.95 9.80 -8.18
C SER A 96 -12.19 9.26 -8.89
N PHE A 97 -13.05 8.53 -8.19
CA PHE A 97 -14.23 7.88 -8.78
C PHE A 97 -15.55 8.62 -8.53
N GLN A 98 -15.55 9.64 -7.66
CA GLN A 98 -16.73 10.40 -7.20
C GLN A 98 -17.86 9.51 -6.68
N MET A 99 -17.49 8.35 -6.13
CA MET A 99 -18.41 7.35 -5.59
C MET A 99 -17.73 6.55 -4.48
N THR A 100 -18.52 5.88 -3.66
CA THR A 100 -17.99 4.97 -2.63
C THR A 100 -17.57 3.62 -3.24
N PRO A 101 -16.67 2.87 -2.59
CA PRO A 101 -16.24 1.55 -3.07
C PRO A 101 -17.41 0.58 -3.32
N GLU A 102 -18.44 0.63 -2.47
CA GLU A 102 -19.61 -0.24 -2.59
C GLU A 102 -20.43 0.09 -3.84
N MET A 103 -20.55 1.37 -4.18
CA MET A 103 -21.26 1.82 -5.39
C MET A 103 -20.44 1.51 -6.65
N PHE A 104 -19.12 1.65 -6.57
CA PHE A 104 -18.21 1.24 -7.64
C PHE A 104 -18.33 -0.26 -7.94
N GLU A 105 -18.38 -1.11 -6.92
CA GLU A 105 -18.50 -2.56 -7.09
C GLU A 105 -19.84 -2.93 -7.76
N LYS A 106 -20.95 -2.32 -7.34
CA LYS A 106 -22.25 -2.50 -7.99
C LYS A 106 -22.22 -2.07 -9.46
N LEU A 107 -21.59 -0.94 -9.75
CA LEU A 107 -21.43 -0.47 -11.12
C LEU A 107 -20.58 -1.44 -11.94
N LEU A 108 -19.47 -1.92 -11.37
CA LEU A 108 -18.58 -2.87 -12.02
C LEU A 108 -19.31 -4.17 -12.34
N GLN A 109 -20.19 -4.67 -11.46
CA GLN A 109 -21.00 -5.85 -11.74
C GLN A 109 -21.94 -5.65 -12.94
N ILE A 110 -22.58 -4.48 -13.05
CA ILE A 110 -23.47 -4.16 -14.18
C ILE A 110 -22.68 -4.06 -15.49
N VAL A 111 -21.53 -3.37 -15.44
CA VAL A 111 -20.80 -2.95 -16.64
C VAL A 111 -19.75 -3.99 -17.07
N SER A 112 -19.28 -4.87 -16.17
CA SER A 112 -18.27 -5.90 -16.46
C SER A 112 -18.67 -6.82 -17.61
N SER A 113 -19.93 -7.21 -17.67
CA SER A 113 -20.49 -8.03 -18.78
C SER A 113 -20.49 -7.31 -20.13
N ARG A 114 -20.41 -5.99 -20.13
CA ARG A 114 -20.46 -5.13 -21.33
C ARG A 114 -19.10 -4.56 -21.72
N ILE A 115 -18.12 -4.54 -20.81
CA ILE A 115 -16.76 -4.10 -21.08
C ILE A 115 -15.95 -5.29 -21.55
N GLN A 116 -15.66 -5.33 -22.85
CA GLN A 116 -14.66 -6.23 -23.40
C GLN A 116 -13.36 -5.45 -23.65
N LYS A 117 -12.26 -5.94 -23.06
CA LYS A 117 -10.94 -5.35 -23.23
C LYS A 117 -10.40 -5.72 -24.62
N HIS A 118 -10.64 -4.85 -25.59
CA HIS A 118 -10.37 -5.19 -27.00
C HIS A 118 -8.89 -5.12 -27.38
N LEU A 119 -8.11 -4.20 -26.81
CA LEU A 119 -6.68 -4.07 -27.10
C LEU A 119 -5.92 -3.53 -25.88
N VAL A 120 -4.81 -4.19 -25.51
CA VAL A 120 -3.85 -3.65 -24.53
C VAL A 120 -2.79 -2.87 -25.29
N ILE A 121 -3.10 -1.64 -25.69
CA ILE A 121 -2.11 -0.75 -26.31
C ILE A 121 -1.22 -0.19 -25.21
N ARG A 122 -0.15 -0.90 -24.85
CA ARG A 122 0.99 -0.29 -24.12
C ARG A 122 2.20 -0.03 -25.03
N LEU A 123 2.22 -0.59 -26.23
CA LEU A 123 3.38 -0.51 -27.15
C LEU A 123 3.14 0.36 -28.40
N PHE A 124 1.90 0.63 -28.78
CA PHE A 124 1.60 1.20 -30.11
C PHE A 124 1.90 2.70 -30.22
N LEU A 125 1.77 3.47 -29.14
CA LEU A 125 2.06 4.91 -29.17
C LEU A 125 3.56 5.19 -29.31
N LEU A 126 4.43 4.37 -28.71
CA LEU A 126 5.88 4.51 -28.88
C LEU A 126 6.34 4.09 -30.28
N ALA A 127 5.80 3.00 -30.83
CA ALA A 127 6.19 2.52 -32.16
C ALA A 127 5.67 3.42 -33.30
N LEU A 128 4.44 3.94 -33.19
CA LEU A 128 3.91 4.90 -34.17
C LEU A 128 4.59 6.26 -34.09
N ALA A 129 4.86 6.77 -32.88
CA ALA A 129 5.57 8.04 -32.71
C ALA A 129 7.02 7.95 -33.20
N PHE A 130 7.70 6.81 -32.98
CA PHE A 130 9.04 6.60 -33.53
C PHE A 130 9.04 6.45 -35.05
N LYS A 131 8.07 5.72 -35.61
CA LYS A 131 7.99 5.56 -37.07
C LYS A 131 7.63 6.89 -37.75
N SER A 132 6.67 7.66 -37.22
CA SER A 132 6.34 8.99 -37.76
C SER A 132 7.47 10.00 -37.57
N ALA A 133 8.20 9.94 -36.45
CA ALA A 133 9.37 10.80 -36.25
C ALA A 133 10.52 10.42 -37.22
N CYS A 134 10.83 9.13 -37.38
CA CYS A 134 11.87 8.69 -38.32
C CYS A 134 11.51 8.98 -39.79
N ASP A 135 10.24 8.81 -40.18
CA ASP A 135 9.79 9.14 -41.54
C ASP A 135 9.84 10.66 -41.80
N MET A 136 9.63 11.50 -40.77
CA MET A 136 9.79 12.96 -40.85
C MET A 136 11.27 13.38 -40.94
N TYR A 137 12.17 12.79 -40.14
CA TYR A 137 13.61 13.08 -40.19
C TYR A 137 14.28 12.58 -41.48
N LEU A 138 13.78 11.51 -42.10
CA LEU A 138 14.33 11.00 -43.37
C LEU A 138 13.88 11.80 -44.61
N GLN A 139 12.79 12.58 -44.53
CA GLN A 139 12.43 13.52 -45.59
C GLN A 139 13.24 14.83 -45.56
N GLU A 140 13.75 15.25 -44.40
CA GLU A 140 14.60 16.46 -44.28
C GLU A 140 16.05 16.23 -44.74
N ILE A 141 16.54 14.99 -44.78
CA ILE A 141 17.96 14.68 -45.12
C ILE A 141 18.21 14.56 -46.64
N VAL A 142 17.18 14.57 -47.49
CA VAL A 142 17.35 14.44 -48.97
C VAL A 142 17.33 15.78 -49.72
N TRP A 143 17.12 16.92 -49.03
CA TRP A 143 17.01 18.25 -49.68
C TRP A 143 18.07 19.28 -49.27
N TYR A 144 19.34 18.87 -49.13
CA TYR A 144 20.45 19.82 -49.18
C TYR A 144 21.43 19.44 -50.30
N PRO A 145 21.20 19.91 -51.54
CA PRO A 145 22.25 19.96 -52.53
C PRO A 145 23.19 21.12 -52.17
N TYR A 146 24.47 20.78 -52.08
CA TYR A 146 25.63 21.65 -52.23
C TYR A 146 25.33 22.94 -53.02
N HIS A 147 25.54 24.12 -52.43
CA HIS A 147 26.14 25.25 -53.15
C HIS A 147 26.68 26.30 -52.17
N MET A 148 28.01 26.44 -52.19
CA MET A 148 28.77 27.64 -51.78
C MET A 148 28.13 28.91 -52.34
N TYR A 149 28.21 30.03 -51.64
CA TYR A 149 28.84 31.27 -52.15
C TYR A 149 29.25 32.20 -50.99
N PHE A 150 30.52 32.58 -51.04
CA PHE A 150 31.10 33.78 -50.42
C PHE A 150 30.42 35.04 -50.97
N VAL A 151 30.09 36.00 -50.11
CA VAL A 151 30.53 37.42 -50.14
C VAL A 151 30.44 37.96 -48.71
#